data_AF-A0A7G3G9Q5-F1
#
_entry.id   AF-A0A7G3G9Q5-F1
#
_cell.length_a   1.000
_cell.length_b   1.000
_cell.length_c   1.000
_cell.angle_alpha   90.00
_cell.angle_beta   90.00
_cell.angle_gamma   90.00
#
_symmetry.space_group_name_H-M   'P 1'
#
loop_
_entity.id
_entity.type
_entity.pdbx_description
1 polymer ?
#
loop_
_entity_poly.entity_id
_entity_poly.type
_entity_poly.pdbx_seq_one_letter_code
_entity_poly.pdbx_strand_id
1 'polypeptide(L)'
;MSEFELTIYKLILKEIEQGEFERWVYSEKKLGELLASDEYSELISLNYKTPSSLYEAGKILRNYINLGKCYEWYLKGILQKIVDHPCDAHTYIEQLYDLYCDGYYFLDNLGLGYGLAITVPHHKYKVERWCELNSQQQSALIDEFYPAVADEARKVIFWLESGKITFTGHSGEYQGIKYEDHRTAQDKEPTTYK
;
A
#
# COMPACT_ATOMS: atom_id res chain seq x y z
N MET A 1 -7.63 7.12 13.58
CA MET A 1 -6.55 7.85 12.88
C MET A 1 -6.95 9.32 12.83
N SER A 2 -6.06 10.21 13.23
CA SER A 2 -6.29 11.66 13.17
C SER A 2 -6.19 12.19 11.74
N GLU A 3 -6.76 13.37 11.48
CA GLU A 3 -6.60 14.06 10.19
C GLU A 3 -5.12 14.36 9.88
N PHE A 4 -4.35 14.74 10.90
CA PHE A 4 -2.90 14.95 10.81
C PHE A 4 -2.17 13.69 10.31
N GLU A 5 -2.38 12.53 10.96
CA GLU A 5 -1.76 11.26 10.53
C GLU A 5 -2.18 10.89 9.11
N LEU A 6 -3.47 11.02 8.78
CA LEU A 6 -3.98 10.67 7.46
C LEU A 6 -3.34 11.53 6.36
N THR A 7 -3.20 12.83 6.57
CA THR A 7 -2.57 13.71 5.57
C THR A 7 -1.10 13.35 5.37
N ILE A 8 -0.37 13.04 6.43
CA ILE A 8 1.03 12.61 6.31
C ILE A 8 1.12 11.25 5.61
N TYR A 9 0.21 10.32 5.89
CA TYR A 9 0.20 9.01 5.20
C TYR A 9 0.03 9.20 3.70
N LYS A 10 -0.95 10.00 3.28
CA LYS A 10 -1.15 10.35 1.87
C LYS A 10 0.06 11.04 1.26
N LEU A 11 0.75 11.92 2.01
CA LEU A 11 2.00 12.53 1.56
C LEU A 11 3.09 11.49 1.30
N ILE A 12 3.34 10.59 2.24
CA ILE A 12 4.37 9.56 2.14
C ILE A 12 4.09 8.58 1.00
N LEU A 13 2.81 8.24 0.80
CA LEU A 13 2.34 7.34 -0.25
C LEU A 13 2.12 8.04 -1.60
N LYS A 14 2.37 9.35 -1.68
CA LYS A 14 2.16 10.20 -2.88
C LYS A 14 0.72 10.19 -3.40
N GLU A 15 -0.25 10.06 -2.48
CA GLU A 15 -1.69 10.07 -2.75
C GLU A 15 -2.34 11.45 -2.54
N ILE A 16 -1.56 12.47 -2.16
CA ILE A 16 -2.04 13.84 -2.00
C ILE A 16 -1.47 14.75 -3.09
N GLU A 17 -2.34 15.58 -3.67
CA GLU A 17 -1.90 16.57 -4.64
C GLU A 17 -1.15 17.72 -3.97
N GLN A 18 -0.17 18.29 -4.67
CA GLN A 18 0.69 19.35 -4.15
C GLN A 18 -0.11 20.56 -3.63
N GLY A 19 -1.10 21.02 -4.37
CA GLY A 19 -1.95 22.15 -3.96
C GLY A 19 -2.94 21.82 -2.85
N GLU A 20 -3.33 20.54 -2.69
CA GLU A 20 -4.11 20.09 -1.54
C GLU A 20 -3.24 20.11 -0.28
N PHE A 21 -2.03 19.55 -0.35
CA PHE A 21 -1.09 19.52 0.75
C PHE A 21 -0.66 20.92 1.20
N GLU A 22 -0.34 21.82 0.27
CA GLU A 22 0.02 23.21 0.59
C GLU A 22 -1.10 23.93 1.36
N ARG A 23 -2.36 23.78 0.92
CA ARG A 23 -3.52 24.36 1.61
C ARG A 23 -3.70 23.79 3.01
N TRP A 24 -3.42 22.49 3.19
CA TRP A 24 -3.46 21.86 4.50
C TRP A 24 -2.38 22.45 5.42
N VAL A 25 -1.13 22.58 4.96
CA VAL A 25 -0.02 23.15 5.75
C VAL A 25 -0.36 24.55 6.28
N TYR A 26 -0.96 25.41 5.45
CA TYR A 26 -1.31 26.76 5.89
C TYR A 26 -2.60 26.85 6.73
N SER A 27 -3.44 25.82 6.75
CA SER A 27 -4.71 25.83 7.49
C SER A 27 -4.64 25.08 8.82
N GLU A 28 -3.72 24.12 8.97
CA GLU A 28 -3.58 23.30 10.17
C GLU A 28 -2.82 24.04 11.28
N LYS A 29 -3.58 24.56 12.26
CA LYS A 29 -3.04 25.32 13.38
C LYS A 29 -2.20 24.47 14.34
N LYS A 30 -2.45 23.16 14.40
CA LYS A 30 -1.74 22.25 15.32
C LYS A 30 -0.30 21.97 14.90
N LEU A 31 0.09 22.31 13.66
CA LEU A 31 1.47 22.10 13.19
C LEU A 31 2.48 22.80 14.09
N GLY A 32 2.22 24.04 14.51
CA GLY A 32 3.11 24.78 15.40
C GLY A 32 3.17 24.26 16.84
N GLU A 33 2.22 23.42 17.25
CA GLU A 33 2.20 22.77 18.58
C GLU A 33 2.89 21.41 18.56
N LEU A 34 2.79 20.70 17.43
CA LEU A 34 3.30 19.34 17.27
C LEU A 34 4.78 19.32 16.83
N LEU A 35 5.16 20.23 15.93
CA LEU A 35 6.51 20.25 15.36
C LEU A 35 7.46 21.07 16.24
N ALA A 36 8.75 20.71 16.20
CA ALA A 36 9.81 21.56 16.68
C ALA A 36 9.82 22.90 15.93
N SER A 37 10.20 23.99 16.60
CA SER A 37 10.05 25.35 16.06
C SER A 37 10.84 25.57 14.75
N ASP A 38 11.99 24.92 14.61
CA ASP A 38 12.83 24.92 13.41
C ASP A 38 12.20 24.12 12.27
N GLU A 39 11.75 22.89 12.54
CA GLU A 39 11.05 22.04 11.56
C GLU A 39 9.74 22.65 11.07
N TYR A 40 8.97 23.30 11.96
CA TYR A 40 7.78 24.06 11.58
C TYR A 40 8.13 25.22 10.65
N SER A 41 9.17 25.99 10.99
CA SER A 41 9.63 27.13 10.17
C SER A 41 10.12 26.67 8.80
N GLU A 42 10.82 25.53 8.74
CA GLU A 42 11.26 24.91 7.50
C GLU A 42 10.07 24.49 6.64
N LEU A 43 9.10 23.77 7.22
CA LEU A 43 7.92 23.27 6.51
C LEU A 43 7.09 24.39 5.86
N ILE A 44 6.84 25.49 6.57
CA ILE A 44 6.07 26.62 6.04
C ILE A 44 6.87 27.47 5.03
N SER A 45 8.20 27.36 5.04
CA SER A 45 9.09 28.11 4.14
C SER A 45 9.35 27.38 2.83
N LEU A 46 8.88 26.14 2.69
CA LEU A 46 9.03 25.36 1.46
C LEU A 46 8.33 26.06 0.28
N ASN A 47 8.99 26.06 -0.87
CA ASN A 47 8.37 26.51 -2.11
C ASN A 47 7.52 25.38 -2.72
N TYR A 48 6.25 25.30 -2.32
CA TYR A 48 5.29 24.31 -2.83
C TYR A 48 4.93 24.45 -4.31
N LYS A 49 5.63 25.29 -5.08
CA LYS A 49 5.53 25.30 -6.55
C LYS A 49 6.56 24.37 -7.20
N THR A 50 7.54 23.87 -6.45
CA THR A 50 8.57 22.97 -6.99
C THR A 50 8.14 21.51 -6.86
N PRO A 51 8.49 20.64 -7.83
CA PRO A 51 8.17 19.21 -7.77
C PRO A 51 8.79 18.48 -6.57
N SER A 52 9.88 19.00 -6.00
CA SER A 52 10.56 18.40 -4.85
C SER A 52 9.93 18.77 -3.50
N SER A 53 9.01 19.73 -3.46
CA SER A 53 8.44 20.27 -2.21
C SER A 53 7.80 19.20 -1.32
N LEU A 54 7.02 18.29 -1.91
CA LEU A 54 6.39 17.18 -1.18
C LEU A 54 7.41 16.19 -0.61
N TYR A 55 8.51 15.97 -1.33
CA TYR A 55 9.59 15.10 -0.84
C TYR A 55 10.29 15.72 0.38
N GLU A 56 10.58 17.02 0.33
CA GLU A 56 11.17 17.73 1.47
C GLU A 56 10.21 17.80 2.67
N ALA A 57 8.94 18.11 2.44
CA ALA A 57 7.91 18.07 3.48
C ALA A 57 7.80 16.67 4.11
N GLY A 58 7.88 15.61 3.29
CA GLY A 58 7.86 14.23 3.76
C GLY A 58 9.05 13.87 4.66
N LYS A 59 10.25 14.43 4.41
CA LYS A 59 11.42 14.21 5.28
C LYS A 59 11.23 14.77 6.67
N ILE A 60 10.57 15.92 6.78
CA ILE A 60 10.27 16.58 8.05
C ILE A 60 9.18 15.77 8.77
N LEU A 61 8.04 15.56 8.11
CA LEU A 61 6.84 15.02 8.75
C LEU A 61 6.91 13.52 9.08
N ARG A 62 7.74 12.74 8.38
CA ARG A 62 7.89 11.30 8.69
C ARG A 62 8.39 11.02 10.11
N ASN A 63 9.08 11.97 10.74
CA ASN A 63 9.58 11.83 12.11
C ASN A 63 8.46 11.91 13.17
N TYR A 64 7.29 12.42 12.77
CA TYR A 64 6.15 12.67 13.64
C TYR A 64 5.06 11.59 13.57
N ILE A 65 5.30 10.55 12.76
CA ILE A 65 4.36 9.45 12.58
C ILE A 65 5.07 8.10 12.75
N ASN A 66 4.28 7.08 13.02
CA ASN A 66 4.76 5.71 12.95
C ASN A 66 4.66 5.21 11.49
N LEU A 67 5.79 5.16 10.78
CA LEU A 67 5.84 4.66 9.40
C LEU A 67 5.32 3.23 9.26
N GLY A 68 5.53 2.37 10.26
CA GLY A 68 4.98 1.02 10.26
C GLY A 68 3.45 1.02 10.17
N LYS A 69 2.79 1.89 10.96
CA LYS A 69 1.34 2.09 10.89
C LYS A 69 0.87 2.70 9.58
N CYS A 70 1.69 3.52 8.92
CA CYS A 70 1.39 4.06 7.59
C CYS A 70 1.29 2.94 6.56
N TYR A 71 2.30 2.07 6.50
CA TYR A 71 2.31 0.93 5.58
C TYR A 71 1.25 -0.12 5.92
N GLU A 72 0.98 -0.34 7.21
CA GLU A 72 -0.13 -1.18 7.65
C GLU A 72 -1.47 -0.65 7.15
N TRP A 73 -1.73 0.65 7.37
CA TRP A 73 -2.96 1.30 6.92
C TRP A 73 -3.13 1.19 5.41
N TYR A 74 -2.08 1.46 4.65
CA TYR A 74 -2.07 1.38 3.20
C TYR A 74 -2.40 -0.03 2.70
N LEU A 75 -1.68 -1.04 3.19
CA LEU A 75 -1.90 -2.42 2.78
C LEU A 75 -3.31 -2.91 3.18
N LYS A 76 -3.79 -2.57 4.38
CA LYS A 76 -5.17 -2.89 4.79
C LYS A 76 -6.19 -2.25 3.86
N GLY A 77 -5.95 -1.02 3.39
CA GLY A 77 -6.81 -0.35 2.41
C GLY A 77 -6.95 -1.16 1.11
N ILE A 78 -5.82 -1.61 0.55
CA ILE A 78 -5.79 -2.43 -0.68
C ILE A 78 -6.51 -3.77 -0.44
N LEU A 79 -6.18 -4.47 0.64
CA LEU A 79 -6.79 -5.76 0.97
C LEU A 79 -8.31 -5.64 1.19
N GLN A 80 -8.75 -4.57 1.85
CA GLN A 80 -10.19 -4.33 2.06
C GLN A 80 -10.91 -4.09 0.74
N LYS A 81 -10.30 -3.39 -0.22
CA LYS A 81 -10.88 -3.24 -1.56
C LYS A 81 -11.07 -4.57 -2.25
N ILE A 82 -10.14 -5.51 -2.12
CA ILE A 82 -10.30 -6.87 -2.65
C ILE A 82 -11.45 -7.60 -1.95
N VAL A 83 -11.57 -7.46 -0.62
CA VAL A 83 -12.67 -8.05 0.14
C VAL A 83 -14.04 -7.48 -0.26
N ASP A 84 -14.10 -6.17 -0.52
CA ASP A 84 -15.33 -5.46 -0.91
C ASP A 84 -15.74 -5.75 -2.37
N HIS A 85 -14.81 -6.26 -3.19
CA HIS A 85 -15.01 -6.62 -4.59
C HIS A 85 -15.67 -5.50 -5.44
N PRO A 86 -15.07 -4.31 -5.55
CA PRO A 86 -15.54 -3.28 -6.46
C PRO A 86 -15.29 -3.68 -7.92
N CYS A 87 -15.91 -2.96 -8.87
CA CYS A 87 -15.76 -3.24 -10.30
C CYS A 87 -14.30 -3.20 -10.80
N ASP A 88 -13.44 -2.42 -10.13
CA ASP A 88 -12.02 -2.29 -10.40
C ASP A 88 -11.15 -3.22 -9.55
N ALA A 89 -11.70 -4.27 -8.93
CA ALA A 89 -10.96 -5.19 -8.06
C ALA A 89 -9.64 -5.73 -8.65
N HIS A 90 -9.59 -5.92 -9.97
CA HIS A 90 -8.39 -6.36 -10.68
C HIS A 90 -7.17 -5.48 -10.43
N THR A 91 -7.33 -4.16 -10.30
CA THR A 91 -6.22 -3.23 -10.08
C THR A 91 -5.57 -3.44 -8.71
N TYR A 92 -6.38 -3.66 -7.67
CA TYR A 92 -5.89 -3.93 -6.33
C TYR A 92 -5.26 -5.33 -6.22
N ILE A 93 -5.79 -6.32 -6.96
CA ILE A 93 -5.20 -7.65 -7.00
C ILE A 93 -3.84 -7.62 -7.72
N GLU A 94 -3.74 -6.92 -8.86
CA GLU A 94 -2.48 -6.69 -9.57
C GLU A 94 -1.44 -6.00 -8.68
N GLN A 95 -1.85 -4.96 -7.95
CA GLN A 95 -0.98 -4.21 -7.04
C GLN A 95 -0.32 -5.08 -5.95
N LEU A 96 -0.93 -6.19 -5.55
CA LEU A 96 -0.32 -7.12 -4.59
C LEU A 96 0.92 -7.83 -5.17
N TYR A 97 1.00 -8.01 -6.49
CA TYR A 97 2.20 -8.53 -7.14
C TYR A 97 3.34 -7.51 -7.10
N ASP A 98 3.04 -6.24 -7.36
CA ASP A 98 4.03 -5.15 -7.23
C ASP A 98 4.55 -5.05 -5.79
N LEU A 99 3.65 -5.09 -4.80
CA LEU A 99 4.04 -5.08 -3.39
C LEU A 99 4.88 -6.31 -3.01
N TYR A 100 4.53 -7.49 -3.51
CA TYR A 100 5.35 -8.68 -3.32
C TYR A 100 6.78 -8.45 -3.86
N CYS A 101 6.90 -7.86 -5.05
CA CYS A 101 8.20 -7.51 -5.65
C CYS A 101 8.96 -6.44 -4.85
N ASP A 102 8.26 -5.54 -4.16
CA ASP A 102 8.83 -4.49 -3.29
C ASP A 102 9.26 -5.00 -1.89
N GLY A 103 9.14 -6.31 -1.65
CA GLY A 103 9.64 -6.99 -0.45
C GLY A 103 8.56 -7.45 0.53
N TYR A 104 7.28 -7.29 0.20
CA TYR A 104 6.17 -7.81 1.01
C TYR A 104 6.00 -9.33 0.80
N TYR A 105 7.05 -10.11 1.07
CA TYR A 105 7.07 -11.55 0.75
C TYR A 105 6.00 -12.38 1.46
N PHE A 106 5.43 -11.89 2.56
CA PHE A 106 4.28 -12.53 3.20
C PHE A 106 2.99 -12.46 2.36
N LEU A 107 2.98 -11.68 1.27
CA LEU A 107 1.89 -11.62 0.29
C LEU A 107 2.03 -12.66 -0.82
N ASP A 108 2.96 -13.62 -0.72
CA ASP A 108 3.23 -14.62 -1.76
C ASP A 108 1.97 -15.28 -2.36
N ASN A 109 1.03 -15.76 -1.52
CA ASN A 109 -0.22 -16.36 -1.99
C ASN A 109 -1.06 -15.39 -2.83
N LEU A 110 -1.05 -14.12 -2.44
CA LEU A 110 -1.82 -13.04 -3.04
C LEU A 110 -1.15 -12.48 -4.31
N GLY A 111 0.13 -12.14 -4.21
CA GLY A 111 0.93 -11.57 -5.29
C GLY A 111 1.25 -12.59 -6.38
N LEU A 112 1.75 -13.78 -6.04
CA LEU A 112 2.09 -14.81 -7.03
C LEU A 112 0.87 -15.64 -7.45
N GLY A 113 -0.02 -15.95 -6.51
CA GLY A 113 -1.19 -16.78 -6.80
C GLY A 113 -2.28 -16.07 -7.62
N TYR A 114 -2.46 -14.76 -7.42
CA TYR A 114 -3.53 -14.00 -8.09
C TYR A 114 -2.99 -12.79 -8.86
N GLY A 115 -2.18 -11.94 -8.23
CA GLY A 115 -1.68 -10.70 -8.84
C GLY A 115 -0.94 -10.94 -10.17
N LEU A 116 0.00 -11.89 -10.17
CA LEU A 116 0.76 -12.27 -11.35
C LEU A 116 -0.13 -12.76 -12.50
N ALA A 117 -1.22 -13.47 -12.20
CA ALA A 117 -2.14 -13.96 -13.21
C ALA A 117 -2.95 -12.83 -13.90
N ILE A 118 -3.06 -11.66 -13.25
CA ILE A 118 -3.59 -10.43 -13.86
C ILE A 118 -2.51 -9.75 -14.68
N THR A 119 -1.32 -9.55 -14.10
CA THR A 119 -0.19 -8.87 -14.78
C THR A 119 0.19 -9.58 -16.08
N VAL A 120 0.24 -10.92 -16.07
CA VAL A 120 0.60 -11.76 -17.20
C VAL A 120 -0.41 -12.92 -17.35
N PRO A 121 -1.53 -12.73 -18.09
CA PRO A 121 -2.58 -13.75 -18.26
C PRO A 121 -2.17 -14.91 -19.21
N HIS A 122 -0.88 -15.05 -19.50
CA HIS A 122 -0.33 -15.94 -20.52
C HIS A 122 -0.76 -17.39 -20.32
N HIS A 123 -0.75 -17.88 -19.07
CA HIS A 123 -1.07 -19.28 -18.78
C HIS A 123 -2.47 -19.69 -19.22
N LYS A 124 -3.46 -18.80 -19.10
CA LYS A 124 -4.87 -19.12 -19.42
C LYS A 124 -5.27 -18.67 -20.82
N TYR A 125 -4.88 -17.46 -21.21
CA TYR A 125 -5.37 -16.84 -22.44
C TYR A 125 -4.28 -16.66 -23.51
N LYS A 126 -3.02 -17.05 -23.24
CA LYS A 126 -1.87 -16.90 -24.13
C LYS A 126 -1.64 -15.45 -24.60
N VAL A 127 -1.96 -14.51 -23.72
CA VAL A 127 -1.71 -13.08 -23.90
C VAL A 127 -0.69 -12.61 -22.87
N GLU A 128 0.08 -11.58 -23.19
CA GLU A 128 1.17 -11.12 -22.33
C GLU A 128 0.69 -10.08 -21.31
N ARG A 129 -0.47 -9.45 -21.55
CA ARG A 129 -0.96 -8.33 -20.74
C ARG A 129 -2.47 -8.38 -20.52
N TRP A 130 -2.90 -7.88 -19.36
CA TRP A 130 -4.33 -7.71 -19.02
C TRP A 130 -5.14 -6.96 -20.08
N CYS A 131 -4.56 -5.91 -20.68
CA CYS A 131 -5.23 -5.07 -21.68
C CYS A 131 -5.48 -5.77 -23.03
N GLU A 132 -4.87 -6.93 -23.26
CA GLU A 132 -5.09 -7.76 -24.45
C GLU A 132 -6.31 -8.68 -24.29
N LEU A 133 -6.83 -8.84 -23.07
CA LEU A 133 -8.07 -9.56 -22.79
C LEU A 133 -9.29 -8.71 -23.18
N ASN A 134 -10.31 -9.35 -23.74
CA ASN A 134 -11.63 -8.72 -23.88
C ASN A 134 -12.38 -8.69 -22.54
N SER A 135 -13.42 -7.86 -22.44
CA SER A 135 -14.16 -7.68 -21.18
C SER A 135 -14.77 -8.97 -20.62
N GLN A 136 -15.15 -9.92 -21.47
CA GLN A 136 -15.69 -11.21 -21.02
C GLN A 136 -14.60 -12.09 -20.39
N GLN A 137 -13.39 -12.10 -20.99
CA GLN A 137 -12.24 -12.81 -20.44
C GLN A 137 -11.76 -12.19 -19.14
N GLN A 138 -11.74 -10.85 -19.06
CA GLN A 138 -11.42 -10.12 -17.84
C GLN A 138 -12.37 -10.47 -16.70
N SER A 139 -13.69 -10.38 -16.92
CA SER A 139 -14.70 -10.77 -15.91
C SER A 139 -14.51 -12.22 -15.49
N ALA A 140 -14.39 -13.15 -16.45
CA ALA A 140 -14.26 -14.57 -16.16
C ALA A 140 -12.99 -14.93 -15.39
N LEU A 141 -11.90 -14.16 -15.54
CA LEU A 141 -10.68 -14.35 -14.75
C LEU A 141 -10.87 -13.88 -13.32
N ILE A 142 -11.45 -12.69 -13.12
CA ILE A 142 -11.71 -12.16 -11.79
C ILE A 142 -12.72 -13.03 -11.04
N ASP A 143 -13.80 -13.43 -11.70
CA ASP A 143 -14.84 -14.29 -11.11
C ASP A 143 -14.28 -15.63 -10.63
N GLU A 144 -13.25 -16.18 -11.29
CA GLU A 144 -12.58 -17.43 -10.86
C GLU A 144 -11.76 -17.25 -9.57
N PHE A 145 -11.25 -16.05 -9.32
CA PHE A 145 -10.46 -15.79 -8.11
C PHE A 145 -11.34 -15.70 -6.87
N TYR A 146 -12.59 -15.30 -7.00
CA TYR A 146 -13.51 -15.19 -5.88
C TYR A 146 -14.22 -16.53 -5.58
N PRO A 147 -14.44 -16.87 -4.30
CA PRO A 147 -14.15 -16.07 -3.10
C PRO A 147 -12.72 -16.22 -2.54
N ALA A 148 -11.90 -17.09 -3.13
CA ALA A 148 -10.61 -17.50 -2.56
C ALA A 148 -9.64 -16.32 -2.33
N VAL A 149 -9.54 -15.39 -3.28
CA VAL A 149 -8.70 -14.19 -3.15
C VAL A 149 -9.14 -13.28 -1.99
N ALA A 150 -10.45 -13.19 -1.74
CA ALA A 150 -10.98 -12.43 -0.61
C ALA A 150 -10.69 -13.11 0.72
N ASP A 151 -10.72 -14.45 0.76
CA ASP A 151 -10.36 -15.20 1.97
C ASP A 151 -8.86 -15.08 2.30
N GLU A 152 -7.98 -15.13 1.29
CA GLU A 152 -6.56 -14.84 1.48
C GLU A 152 -6.33 -13.39 1.92
N ALA A 153 -7.04 -12.41 1.35
CA ALA A 153 -6.95 -11.02 1.78
C ALA A 153 -7.36 -10.84 3.26
N ARG A 154 -8.44 -11.52 3.71
CA ARG A 154 -8.85 -11.52 5.12
C ARG A 154 -7.81 -12.16 6.04
N LYS A 155 -7.13 -13.22 5.60
CA LYS A 155 -6.02 -13.83 6.38
C LYS A 155 -4.89 -12.84 6.58
N VAL A 156 -4.49 -12.12 5.53
CA VAL A 156 -3.44 -11.11 5.65
C VAL A 156 -3.88 -9.96 6.55
N ILE A 157 -5.12 -9.47 6.43
CA ILE A 157 -5.67 -8.46 7.36
C ILE A 157 -5.57 -8.97 8.81
N PHE A 158 -5.94 -10.22 9.06
CA PHE A 158 -5.82 -10.83 10.38
C PHE A 158 -4.36 -10.89 10.86
N TRP A 159 -3.39 -11.18 9.99
CA TRP A 159 -1.97 -11.19 10.36
C TRP A 159 -1.48 -9.80 10.79
N LEU A 160 -1.94 -8.74 10.12
CA LEU A 160 -1.63 -7.36 10.50
C LEU A 160 -2.27 -7.01 11.85
N GLU A 161 -3.56 -7.31 12.02
CA GLU A 161 -4.29 -6.97 13.26
C GLU A 161 -3.85 -7.76 14.49
N SER A 162 -3.42 -9.00 14.30
CA SER A 162 -2.90 -9.86 15.38
C SER A 162 -1.43 -9.63 15.70
N GLY A 163 -0.74 -8.77 14.95
CA GLY A 163 0.70 -8.52 15.09
C GLY A 163 1.59 -9.67 14.60
N LYS A 164 1.02 -10.67 13.90
CA LYS A 164 1.81 -11.71 13.24
C LYS A 164 2.72 -11.15 12.16
N ILE A 165 2.30 -10.06 11.51
CA ILE A 165 3.13 -9.22 10.66
C ILE A 165 3.14 -7.82 11.26
N THR A 166 4.32 -7.30 11.59
CA THR A 166 4.47 -5.95 12.14
C THR A 166 5.50 -5.17 11.33
N PHE A 167 5.09 -4.07 10.71
CA PHE A 167 6.01 -3.20 9.98
C PHE A 167 6.90 -2.40 10.93
N THR A 168 8.19 -2.44 10.70
CA THR A 168 9.22 -1.76 11.51
C THR A 168 9.87 -0.58 10.80
N GLY A 169 9.60 -0.38 9.51
CA GLY A 169 10.01 0.81 8.76
C GLY A 169 10.33 0.49 7.29
N HIS A 170 11.18 1.31 6.68
CA HIS A 170 11.65 1.14 5.30
C HIS A 170 13.19 1.24 5.26
N SER A 171 13.86 0.38 4.50
CA SER A 171 15.32 0.27 4.43
C SER A 171 15.99 1.39 3.66
N GLY A 172 15.23 2.22 2.92
CA GLY A 172 15.76 3.34 2.15
C GLY A 172 16.46 2.96 0.84
N GLU A 173 16.55 1.66 0.51
CA GLU A 173 16.97 1.17 -0.80
C GLU A 173 15.75 0.67 -1.59
N TYR A 174 15.90 0.59 -2.92
CA TYR A 174 14.84 0.44 -3.95
C TYR A 174 13.85 -0.73 -3.76
N GLN A 175 14.09 -1.65 -2.81
CA GLN A 175 13.16 -2.66 -2.30
C GLN A 175 13.43 -2.77 -0.80
N GLY A 176 12.42 -2.62 0.06
CA GLY A 176 12.79 -2.17 1.39
C GLY A 176 11.78 -2.08 2.50
N ILE A 177 10.56 -2.59 2.37
CA ILE A 177 9.72 -2.65 3.57
C ILE A 177 10.38 -3.56 4.61
N LYS A 178 10.58 -3.05 5.82
CA LYS A 178 11.05 -3.85 6.96
C LYS A 178 9.85 -4.23 7.80
N TYR A 179 9.73 -5.52 8.08
CA TYR A 179 8.71 -6.06 8.96
C TYR A 179 9.27 -7.25 9.73
N GLU A 180 8.65 -7.54 10.85
CA GLU A 180 8.83 -8.77 11.59
C GLU A 180 7.71 -9.74 11.24
N ASP A 181 8.07 -10.99 10.98
CA ASP A 181 7.14 -12.07 10.62
C ASP A 181 7.11 -13.14 11.71
N HIS A 182 6.15 -13.00 12.61
CA HIS A 182 5.84 -13.87 13.73
C HIS A 182 4.80 -14.94 13.38
N ARG A 183 4.47 -15.14 12.09
CA ARG A 183 3.59 -16.23 11.65
C ARG A 183 4.20 -17.59 11.97
N THR A 184 3.34 -18.57 12.27
CA THR A 184 3.78 -19.96 12.48
C THR A 184 4.22 -20.60 11.16
N ALA A 185 4.94 -21.72 11.20
CA ALA A 185 5.29 -22.46 9.98
C ALA A 185 4.04 -22.85 9.18
N GLN A 186 2.95 -23.25 9.85
CA GLN A 186 1.68 -23.57 9.22
C GLN A 186 1.04 -22.37 8.51
N ASP A 187 1.15 -21.17 9.08
CA ASP A 187 0.64 -19.94 8.46
C ASP A 187 1.46 -19.51 7.22
N LYS A 188 2.68 -20.02 7.05
CA LYS A 188 3.60 -19.69 5.94
C LYS A 188 3.51 -20.68 4.77
N GLU A 189 2.78 -21.78 4.91
CA GLU A 189 2.59 -22.74 3.83
C GLU A 189 1.76 -22.10 2.71
N PRO A 190 2.25 -22.12 1.45
CA PRO A 190 1.50 -21.62 0.32
C PRO A 190 0.18 -22.37 0.14
N THR A 191 -0.90 -21.63 -0.07
CA THR A 191 -2.24 -22.19 -0.31
C THR A 191 -2.62 -22.19 -1.77
N THR A 192 -1.97 -21.36 -2.59
CA THR A 192 -2.34 -21.14 -4.00
C THR A 192 -1.39 -21.78 -5.01
N TYR A 193 -0.18 -22.15 -4.61
CA TYR A 193 0.80 -22.84 -5.45
C TYR A 193 1.59 -23.85 -4.61
N LYS A 194 2.12 -24.92 -5.23
CA LYS A 194 2.92 -25.97 -4.59
C LYS A 194 4.18 -26.23 -5.37
#